data_AF-A0A800K212-F1
#
_entry.id   AF-A0A800K212-F1
#
_cell.length_a   1.000
_cell.length_b   1.000
_cell.length_c   1.000
_cell.angle_alpha   90.00
_cell.angle_beta   90.00
_cell.angle_gamma   90.00
#
_symmetry.space_group_name_H-M   'P 1'
#
loop_
_entity.id
_entity.type
_entity.pdbx_description
1 polymer ?
#
loop_
_entity_poly.entity_id
_entity_poly.type
_entity_poly.pdbx_seq_one_letter_code
_entity_poly.pdbx_strand_id
1 'polypeptide(L)'
;MSKPPTLHVLSSGGPVPTRARFGSAYVLESADRRYLIDCGPATVYKLVQMGMQPLDIDHLFFTHHHFDHTSDYATFLLTRWDHSIGTENRLKVFGPAGTKALTERLIGESGAFSTDWKARVGHHLSHTMHISRGGSLPRPAPRADVTDTISGPVHEEDSLTVSSAPAEHVQPFLESLAWRLDTPQCSVVFTGDTQPCDRIVDLARGADALVSLCGNFQSTLRDRGIEEGQTGTLGAAEMAAEAGVKQLFLVHIGSDLSVAENRESGLAEIAGVFDGEVVLTDEMTSYEIMTDRPVRSAGTRDPIAHPHIHRH
;
A
#
# COMPACT_ATOMS: atom_id res chain seq x y z
N MET A 1 -7.97 -6.23 -24.76
CA MET A 1 -8.77 -5.71 -23.63
C MET A 1 -7.79 -5.29 -22.55
N SER A 2 -7.93 -4.11 -21.95
CA SER A 2 -7.06 -3.75 -20.82
C SER A 2 -7.36 -4.67 -19.63
N LYS A 3 -6.32 -5.05 -18.89
CA LYS A 3 -6.42 -5.90 -17.70
C LYS A 3 -7.38 -5.26 -16.67
N PRO A 4 -8.20 -6.04 -15.96
CA PRO A 4 -9.05 -5.51 -14.90
C PRO A 4 -8.22 -4.89 -13.77
N PRO A 5 -8.73 -3.87 -13.07
CA PRO A 5 -8.09 -3.35 -11.87
C PRO A 5 -7.96 -4.47 -10.83
N THR A 6 -6.79 -4.57 -10.21
CA THR A 6 -6.42 -5.70 -9.33
C THR A 6 -5.80 -5.18 -8.04
N LEU A 7 -6.23 -5.73 -6.90
CA LEU A 7 -5.57 -5.58 -5.62
C LEU A 7 -4.59 -6.74 -5.40
N HIS A 8 -3.30 -6.44 -5.29
CA HIS A 8 -2.28 -7.38 -4.89
C HIS A 8 -2.00 -7.20 -3.40
N VAL A 9 -2.27 -8.24 -2.61
CA VAL A 9 -2.03 -8.24 -1.17
C VAL A 9 -0.64 -8.81 -0.93
N LEU A 10 0.36 -7.95 -0.75
CA LEU A 10 1.73 -8.39 -0.48
C LEU A 10 1.80 -8.93 0.96
N SER A 11 1.36 -8.11 1.91
CA SER A 11 1.30 -8.48 3.31
C SER A 11 0.06 -7.89 4.00
N SER A 12 -0.53 -8.66 4.93
CA SER A 12 -1.84 -8.33 5.51
C SER A 12 -2.03 -8.80 6.96
N GLY A 13 -1.00 -8.70 7.77
CA GLY A 13 -1.06 -8.84 9.23
C GLY A 13 -0.60 -7.56 9.93
N GLY A 14 -0.41 -7.64 11.25
CA GLY A 14 -0.03 -6.50 12.09
C GLY A 14 1.42 -6.52 12.58
N PRO A 15 1.71 -5.96 13.77
CA PRO A 15 3.07 -5.70 14.22
C PRO A 15 3.89 -6.95 14.52
N VAL A 16 3.24 -8.02 14.95
CA VAL A 16 3.89 -9.31 15.23
C VAL A 16 3.65 -10.23 14.03
N PRO A 17 4.68 -10.54 13.23
CA PRO A 17 4.53 -11.48 12.13
C PRO A 17 4.13 -12.86 12.64
N THR A 18 3.23 -13.50 11.91
CA THR A 18 2.91 -14.92 12.05
C THR A 18 3.60 -15.71 10.94
N ARG A 19 3.49 -17.04 10.96
CA ARG A 19 3.97 -17.86 9.84
C ARG A 19 3.30 -17.50 8.51
N ALA A 20 2.05 -17.04 8.55
CA ALA A 20 1.23 -16.78 7.37
C ALA A 20 1.09 -15.29 7.02
N ARG A 21 1.41 -14.38 7.95
CA ARG A 21 1.14 -12.94 7.81
C ARG A 21 2.28 -12.07 8.35
N PHE A 22 2.70 -11.07 7.59
CA PHE A 22 3.66 -10.03 7.97
C PHE A 22 2.90 -8.70 8.18
N GLY A 23 3.55 -7.53 8.21
CA GLY A 23 2.81 -6.27 8.39
C GLY A 23 1.95 -5.88 7.18
N SER A 24 1.76 -4.60 6.93
CA SER A 24 0.84 -4.10 5.91
C SER A 24 1.55 -3.57 4.67
N ALA A 25 1.18 -4.11 3.50
CA ALA A 25 1.60 -3.62 2.19
C ALA A 25 0.69 -4.16 1.07
N TYR A 26 0.15 -3.26 0.26
CA TYR A 26 -0.79 -3.59 -0.82
C TYR A 26 -0.43 -2.84 -2.11
N VAL A 27 -0.61 -3.47 -3.26
CA VAL A 27 -0.48 -2.79 -4.56
C VAL A 27 -1.82 -2.77 -5.26
N LEU A 28 -2.32 -1.56 -5.54
CA LEU A 28 -3.41 -1.39 -6.50
C LEU A 28 -2.80 -1.30 -7.90
N GLU A 29 -3.10 -2.27 -8.76
CA GLU A 29 -2.78 -2.22 -10.18
C GLU A 29 -4.02 -1.77 -10.95
N SER A 30 -3.88 -0.68 -11.71
CA SER A 30 -4.92 -0.20 -12.61
C SER A 30 -4.28 0.30 -13.91
N ALA A 31 -4.80 -0.18 -15.03
CA ALA A 31 -4.23 -0.06 -16.35
C ALA A 31 -2.77 -0.56 -16.37
N ASP A 32 -1.81 0.31 -16.63
CA ASP A 32 -0.37 0.05 -16.66
C ASP A 32 0.36 0.63 -15.44
N ARG A 33 -0.37 1.04 -14.40
CA ARG A 33 0.20 1.73 -13.23
C ARG A 33 -0.06 0.95 -11.96
N ARG A 34 0.90 1.08 -11.04
CA ARG A 34 0.88 0.43 -9.73
C ARG A 34 1.09 1.44 -8.63
N TYR A 35 0.22 1.37 -7.64
CA TYR A 35 0.19 2.26 -6.47
C TYR A 35 0.41 1.40 -5.23
N LEU A 36 1.50 1.66 -4.50
CA LEU A 36 1.81 0.95 -3.26
C LEU A 36 1.17 1.67 -2.08
N ILE A 37 0.44 0.94 -1.25
CA ILE A 37 -0.13 1.42 0.00
C ILE A 37 0.61 0.69 1.12
N ASP A 38 1.26 1.47 1.98
CA ASP A 38 2.19 1.04 3.02
C ASP A 38 3.38 0.20 2.51
N CYS A 39 4.40 0.06 3.36
CA CYS A 39 5.66 -0.61 3.06
C CYS A 39 6.19 -1.33 4.32
N GLY A 40 5.34 -2.20 4.87
CA GLY A 40 5.63 -3.03 6.02
C GLY A 40 6.66 -4.15 5.79
N PRO A 41 6.95 -4.97 6.81
CA PRO A 41 7.89 -6.07 6.73
C PRO A 41 7.64 -7.01 5.53
N ALA A 42 8.72 -7.36 4.83
CA ALA A 42 8.73 -8.25 3.66
C ALA A 42 8.05 -7.71 2.39
N THR A 43 7.75 -6.41 2.32
CA THR A 43 7.19 -5.77 1.12
C THR A 43 8.02 -6.08 -0.13
N VAL A 44 9.32 -5.76 -0.14
CA VAL A 44 10.18 -5.92 -1.32
C VAL A 44 10.33 -7.40 -1.70
N TYR A 45 10.53 -8.26 -0.70
CA TYR A 45 10.65 -9.70 -0.93
C TYR A 45 9.41 -10.27 -1.62
N LYS A 46 8.22 -9.97 -1.10
CA LYS A 46 6.96 -10.50 -1.63
C LYS A 46 6.53 -9.84 -2.93
N LEU A 47 6.81 -8.55 -3.10
CA LEU A 47 6.63 -7.85 -4.38
C LEU A 47 7.37 -8.61 -5.51
N VAL A 48 8.62 -9.02 -5.26
CA VAL A 48 9.42 -9.79 -6.21
C VAL A 48 8.88 -11.21 -6.41
N GLN A 49 8.42 -11.89 -5.34
CA GLN A 49 7.78 -13.21 -5.47
C GLN A 49 6.52 -13.17 -6.35
N MET A 50 5.78 -12.06 -6.30
CA MET A 50 4.61 -11.83 -7.15
C MET A 50 4.95 -11.36 -8.57
N GLY A 51 6.24 -11.34 -8.95
CA GLY A 51 6.69 -10.98 -10.29
C GLY A 51 6.72 -9.48 -10.57
N MET A 52 6.57 -8.63 -9.56
CA MET A 52 6.70 -7.18 -9.65
C MET A 52 8.10 -6.73 -9.17
N GLN A 53 8.50 -5.52 -9.52
CA GLN A 53 9.75 -4.89 -9.07
C GLN A 53 9.47 -3.54 -8.41
N PRO A 54 10.33 -3.06 -7.48
CA PRO A 54 10.19 -1.73 -6.91
C PRO A 54 10.19 -0.59 -7.96
N LEU A 55 10.83 -0.80 -9.12
CA LEU A 55 10.81 0.16 -10.23
C LEU A 55 9.45 0.28 -10.92
N ASP A 56 8.57 -0.71 -10.78
CA ASP A 56 7.23 -0.68 -11.36
C ASP A 56 6.26 0.22 -10.56
N ILE A 57 6.72 0.72 -9.41
CA ILE A 57 5.94 1.55 -8.49
C ILE A 57 6.36 3.00 -8.62
N ASP A 58 5.39 3.84 -8.97
CA ASP A 58 5.57 5.30 -9.11
C ASP A 58 5.02 6.08 -7.93
N HIS A 59 4.10 5.49 -7.17
CA HIS A 59 3.44 6.12 -6.04
C HIS A 59 3.45 5.21 -4.83
N LEU A 60 3.77 5.78 -3.67
CA LEU A 60 3.70 5.13 -2.37
C LEU A 60 2.88 6.00 -1.42
N PHE A 61 1.86 5.43 -0.79
CA PHE A 61 1.00 6.09 0.18
C PHE A 61 1.17 5.43 1.55
N PHE A 62 1.67 6.17 2.55
CA PHE A 62 1.68 5.74 3.93
C PHE A 62 0.38 6.14 4.63
N THR A 63 -0.28 5.18 5.27
CA THR A 63 -1.43 5.44 6.13
C THR A 63 -0.97 6.10 7.43
N HIS A 64 0.08 5.56 8.05
CA HIS A 64 0.71 6.08 9.26
C HIS A 64 2.13 5.51 9.44
N HIS A 65 2.84 5.94 10.48
CA HIS A 65 4.26 5.56 10.70
C HIS A 65 4.48 4.51 11.80
N HIS A 66 3.55 3.57 11.98
CA HIS A 66 3.89 2.34 12.68
C HIS A 66 4.83 1.47 11.85
N PHE A 67 5.74 0.75 12.52
CA PHE A 67 6.81 0.03 11.83
C PHE A 67 6.31 -1.10 10.94
N ASP A 68 5.16 -1.70 11.27
CA ASP A 68 4.51 -2.70 10.44
C ASP A 68 3.89 -2.14 9.16
N HIS A 69 3.87 -0.80 9.01
CA HIS A 69 3.48 -0.10 7.79
C HIS A 69 4.67 0.56 7.07
N THR A 70 5.85 0.66 7.69
CA THR A 70 6.97 1.44 7.11
C THR A 70 8.35 0.79 7.13
N SER A 71 8.52 -0.32 7.84
CA SER A 71 9.87 -0.85 8.14
C SER A 71 10.67 -1.30 6.91
N ASP A 72 10.03 -1.68 5.81
CA ASP A 72 10.74 -2.11 4.59
C ASP A 72 10.94 -0.97 3.59
N TYR A 73 10.55 0.26 3.95
CA TYR A 73 10.67 1.44 3.10
C TYR A 73 12.12 1.75 2.71
N ALA A 74 13.08 1.55 3.61
CA ALA A 74 14.49 1.75 3.31
C ALA A 74 14.97 0.79 2.21
N THR A 75 14.65 -0.51 2.36
CA THR A 75 14.95 -1.53 1.36
C THR A 75 14.30 -1.15 0.03
N PHE A 76 13.03 -0.78 0.05
CA PHE A 76 12.28 -0.39 -1.15
C PHE A 76 12.94 0.79 -1.89
N LEU A 77 13.26 1.87 -1.17
CA LEU A 77 13.93 3.05 -1.74
C LEU A 77 15.28 2.72 -2.36
N LEU A 78 16.12 1.98 -1.63
CA LEU A 78 17.48 1.66 -2.07
C LEU A 78 17.50 0.66 -3.22
N THR A 79 16.64 -0.36 -3.21
CA THR A 79 16.50 -1.30 -4.33
C THR A 79 15.99 -0.58 -5.58
N ARG A 80 14.96 0.26 -5.44
CA ARG A 80 14.43 1.06 -6.56
C ARG A 80 15.50 1.97 -7.14
N TRP A 81 16.22 2.70 -6.29
CA TRP A 81 17.29 3.59 -6.73
C TRP A 81 18.46 2.82 -7.35
N ASP A 82 18.89 1.70 -6.77
CA ASP A 82 20.05 0.98 -7.28
C ASP A 82 19.80 0.38 -8.67
N HIS A 83 18.56 -0.01 -8.96
CA HIS A 83 18.17 -0.57 -10.25
C HIS A 83 17.88 0.49 -11.31
N SER A 84 17.58 1.74 -10.91
CA SER A 84 17.21 2.81 -11.84
C SER A 84 18.37 3.21 -12.75
N ILE A 85 18.09 3.38 -14.03
CA ILE A 85 19.04 3.89 -15.04
C ILE A 85 18.79 5.36 -15.42
N GLY A 86 17.75 5.96 -14.85
CA GLY A 86 17.41 7.39 -15.01
C GLY A 86 16.34 7.66 -16.06
N THR A 87 15.72 6.63 -16.62
CA THR A 87 14.59 6.74 -17.56
C THR A 87 13.23 6.53 -16.88
N GLU A 88 13.23 5.99 -15.66
CA GLU A 88 12.03 5.70 -14.90
C GLU A 88 11.45 6.97 -14.26
N ASN A 89 10.15 6.95 -13.96
CA ASN A 89 9.53 8.06 -13.24
C ASN A 89 10.14 8.20 -11.84
N ARG A 90 10.10 9.42 -11.30
CA ARG A 90 10.48 9.67 -9.91
C ARG A 90 9.38 9.12 -9.00
N LEU A 91 9.79 8.40 -7.95
CA LEU A 91 8.87 7.91 -6.93
C LEU A 91 8.24 9.10 -6.20
N LYS A 92 6.91 9.16 -6.20
CA LYS A 92 6.14 10.09 -5.38
C LYS A 92 5.70 9.37 -4.11
N VAL A 93 5.93 9.99 -2.96
CA VAL A 93 5.61 9.41 -1.64
C VAL A 93 4.70 10.37 -0.90
N PHE A 94 3.58 9.87 -0.40
CA PHE A 94 2.59 10.63 0.35
C PHE A 94 2.36 9.97 1.70
N GLY A 95 2.15 10.75 2.75
CA GLY A 95 1.88 10.23 4.09
C GLY A 95 1.60 11.36 5.08
N PRO A 96 1.25 11.05 6.33
CA PRO A 96 1.05 12.05 7.37
C PRO A 96 2.34 12.82 7.70
N ALA A 97 2.23 13.83 8.58
CA ALA A 97 3.38 14.62 9.00
C ALA A 97 4.52 13.71 9.51
N GLY A 98 5.74 13.98 9.06
CA GLY A 98 6.92 13.16 9.40
C GLY A 98 7.39 12.23 8.28
N THR A 99 6.63 12.07 7.19
CA THR A 99 7.03 11.24 6.04
C THR A 99 8.32 11.77 5.40
N LYS A 100 8.41 13.09 5.16
CA LYS A 100 9.64 13.75 4.67
C LYS A 100 10.83 13.52 5.60
N ALA A 101 10.61 13.66 6.91
CA ALA A 101 11.65 13.50 7.91
C ALA A 101 12.14 12.05 7.98
N LEU A 102 11.24 11.07 7.86
CA LEU A 102 11.57 9.66 7.77
C LEU A 102 12.44 9.40 6.52
N THR A 103 12.01 9.87 5.34
CA THR A 103 12.79 9.69 4.10
C THR A 103 14.19 10.30 4.20
N GLU A 104 14.32 11.53 4.72
CA GLU A 104 15.62 12.18 4.91
C GLU A 104 16.50 11.41 5.90
N ARG A 105 15.92 10.87 6.98
CA ARG A 105 16.66 10.04 7.94
C ARG A 105 17.12 8.71 7.35
N LEU A 106 16.44 8.19 6.35
CA LEU A 106 16.84 6.94 5.68
C LEU A 106 17.91 7.19 4.61
N ILE A 107 17.61 8.06 3.65
CA ILE A 107 18.41 8.20 2.41
C ILE A 107 19.06 9.58 2.23
N GLY A 108 18.87 10.51 3.17
CA GLY A 108 19.48 11.83 3.13
C GLY A 108 21.02 11.81 3.22
N GLU A 109 21.64 12.98 3.09
CA GLU A 109 23.10 13.15 3.13
C GLU A 109 23.74 12.61 4.41
N SER A 110 23.04 12.72 5.53
CA SER A 110 23.44 12.17 6.83
C SER A 110 22.49 11.05 7.29
N GLY A 111 21.72 10.48 6.37
CA GLY A 111 20.77 9.41 6.66
C GLY A 111 21.46 8.10 7.02
N ALA A 112 20.69 7.17 7.58
CA ALA A 112 21.14 5.86 8.05
C ALA A 112 21.85 5.05 6.95
N PHE A 113 21.45 5.22 5.70
CA PHE A 113 22.02 4.51 4.54
C PHE A 113 22.95 5.38 3.68
N SER A 114 23.39 6.54 4.20
CA SER A 114 24.28 7.46 3.48
C SER A 114 25.63 6.85 3.11
N THR A 115 26.19 5.98 3.95
CA THR A 115 27.46 5.30 3.68
C THR A 115 27.37 4.37 2.47
N ASP A 116 26.28 3.60 2.34
CA ASP A 116 26.07 2.69 1.20
C ASP A 116 25.88 3.47 -0.10
N TRP A 117 24.92 4.41 -0.14
CA TRP A 117 24.63 5.08 -1.39
C TRP A 117 25.79 5.98 -1.83
N LYS A 118 26.55 6.59 -0.91
CA LYS A 118 27.77 7.37 -1.25
C LYS A 118 28.85 6.49 -1.86
N ALA A 119 29.05 5.28 -1.33
CA ALA A 119 29.98 4.32 -1.91
C ALA A 119 29.57 3.94 -3.34
N ARG A 120 28.28 3.69 -3.56
CA ARG A 120 27.73 3.35 -4.90
C ARG A 120 27.71 4.52 -5.89
N VAL A 121 27.56 5.75 -5.41
CA VAL A 121 27.65 6.96 -6.24
C VAL A 121 29.11 7.31 -6.56
N GLY A 122 30.06 7.05 -5.67
CA GLY A 122 31.45 7.48 -5.82
C GLY A 122 32.42 6.44 -6.37
N HIS A 123 32.14 5.14 -6.20
CA HIS A 123 33.12 4.09 -6.48
C HIS A 123 33.02 3.55 -7.92
N HIS A 124 34.17 3.44 -8.60
CA HIS A 124 34.25 3.02 -10.00
C HIS A 124 33.62 1.64 -10.28
N LEU A 125 33.72 0.68 -9.36
CA LEU A 125 33.06 -0.64 -9.51
C LEU A 125 31.54 -0.50 -9.64
N SER A 126 30.95 0.42 -8.86
CA SER A 126 29.51 0.66 -8.91
C SER A 126 29.12 1.44 -10.16
N HIS A 127 29.98 2.33 -10.66
CA HIS A 127 29.81 2.97 -11.97
C HIS A 127 29.79 1.96 -13.11
N THR A 128 30.72 0.99 -13.11
CA THR A 128 30.75 -0.08 -14.12
C THR A 128 29.43 -0.86 -14.13
N MET A 129 28.90 -1.22 -12.96
CA MET A 129 27.62 -1.92 -12.84
C MET A 129 26.41 -1.04 -13.23
N HIS A 130 26.46 0.25 -12.94
CA HIS A 130 25.42 1.21 -13.36
C HIS A 130 25.36 1.32 -14.89
N ILE A 131 26.53 1.51 -15.52
CA ILE A 131 26.66 1.60 -16.98
C ILE A 131 26.28 0.28 -17.66
N SER A 132 26.68 -0.87 -17.10
CA SER A 132 26.33 -2.18 -17.69
C SER A 132 24.82 -2.45 -17.70
N ARG A 133 24.06 -1.79 -16.83
CA ARG A 133 22.59 -1.86 -16.79
C ARG A 133 21.92 -0.83 -17.73
N GLY A 134 22.69 0.07 -18.34
CA GLY A 134 22.20 1.13 -19.23
C GLY A 134 22.19 2.54 -18.60
N GLY A 135 22.71 2.69 -17.39
CA GLY A 135 22.79 3.98 -16.69
C GLY A 135 23.89 4.89 -17.24
N SER A 136 23.71 6.20 -17.04
CA SER A 136 24.72 7.23 -17.38
C SER A 136 25.37 7.83 -16.14
N LEU A 137 26.57 8.40 -16.32
CA LEU A 137 27.27 9.18 -15.30
C LEU A 137 27.05 10.69 -15.50
N PRO A 138 27.04 11.50 -14.43
CA PRO A 138 27.22 11.12 -13.03
C PRO A 138 26.01 10.34 -12.49
N ARG A 139 26.26 9.29 -11.71
CA ARG A 139 25.20 8.50 -11.08
C ARG A 139 24.50 9.38 -10.01
N PRO A 140 23.17 9.54 -10.06
CA PRO A 140 22.47 10.36 -9.09
C PRO A 140 22.41 9.70 -7.71
N ALA A 141 22.41 10.50 -6.64
CA ALA A 141 22.07 10.06 -5.29
C ALA A 141 20.59 9.64 -5.20
N PRO A 142 20.20 8.76 -4.24
CA PRO A 142 18.81 8.36 -4.05
C PRO A 142 17.93 9.57 -3.70
N ARG A 143 16.78 9.68 -4.37
CA ARG A 143 15.81 10.77 -4.17
C ARG A 143 14.39 10.28 -4.43
N ALA A 144 13.43 10.80 -3.67
CA ALA A 144 12.00 10.63 -3.88
C ALA A 144 11.31 12.01 -3.76
N ASP A 145 10.17 12.19 -4.43
CA ASP A 145 9.31 13.37 -4.26
C ASP A 145 8.33 13.09 -3.13
N VAL A 146 8.62 13.63 -1.94
CA VAL A 146 7.88 13.30 -0.71
C VAL A 146 6.96 14.46 -0.32
N THR A 147 5.71 14.13 0.00
CA THR A 147 4.68 15.07 0.44
C THR A 147 4.12 14.61 1.77
N ASP A 148 4.34 15.41 2.81
CA ASP A 148 3.58 15.32 4.05
C ASP A 148 2.20 15.93 3.76
N THR A 149 1.14 15.20 4.08
CA THR A 149 -0.24 15.60 3.82
C THR A 149 -1.07 15.58 5.09
N ILE A 150 -2.20 16.29 5.02
CA ILE A 150 -3.31 16.18 5.94
C ILE A 150 -4.50 15.53 5.22
N SER A 151 -5.72 15.69 5.74
CA SER A 151 -6.96 15.28 5.09
C SER A 151 -7.40 16.19 3.94
N GLY A 152 -8.17 15.63 3.01
CA GLY A 152 -8.76 16.34 1.87
C GLY A 152 -8.21 15.88 0.52
N PRO A 153 -8.38 16.68 -0.55
CA PRO A 153 -7.71 16.44 -1.84
C PRO A 153 -6.19 16.50 -1.68
N VAL A 154 -5.47 15.48 -2.16
CA VAL A 154 -4.01 15.35 -1.98
C VAL A 154 -3.24 15.48 -3.29
N HIS A 155 -3.70 14.78 -4.34
CA HIS A 155 -2.98 14.73 -5.61
C HIS A 155 -3.95 14.49 -6.76
N GLU A 156 -3.66 15.10 -7.91
CA GLU A 156 -4.43 14.88 -9.14
C GLU A 156 -3.48 14.87 -10.35
N GLU A 157 -3.65 13.86 -11.19
CA GLU A 157 -3.04 13.75 -12.51
C GLU A 157 -3.96 12.96 -13.46
N ASP A 158 -3.65 12.95 -14.76
CA ASP A 158 -4.54 12.45 -15.83
C ASP A 158 -5.21 11.09 -15.55
N SER A 159 -4.57 10.19 -14.80
CA SER A 159 -5.06 8.85 -14.50
C SER A 159 -5.27 8.56 -13.00
N LEU A 160 -5.17 9.55 -12.12
CA LEU A 160 -5.24 9.35 -10.69
C LEU A 160 -5.72 10.61 -9.97
N THR A 161 -6.79 10.49 -9.20
CA THR A 161 -7.18 11.45 -8.17
C THR A 161 -7.03 10.80 -6.81
N VAL A 162 -6.36 11.48 -5.88
CA VAL A 162 -6.12 10.99 -4.52
C VAL A 162 -6.74 11.95 -3.52
N SER A 163 -7.52 11.39 -2.59
CA SER A 163 -8.00 12.10 -1.41
C SER A 163 -7.72 11.29 -0.15
N SER A 164 -7.72 11.96 0.99
CA SER A 164 -7.49 11.35 2.29
C SER A 164 -8.48 11.84 3.34
N ALA A 165 -8.67 11.05 4.39
CA ALA A 165 -9.41 11.43 5.58
C ALA A 165 -8.65 10.99 6.84
N PRO A 166 -8.82 11.67 8.00
CA PRO A 166 -8.17 11.26 9.24
C PRO A 166 -8.81 9.97 9.75
N ALA A 167 -7.99 8.93 9.90
CA ALA A 167 -8.32 7.69 10.59
C ALA A 167 -8.25 7.88 12.12
N GLU A 168 -9.05 7.11 12.87
CA GLU A 168 -9.12 7.15 14.34
C GLU A 168 -8.37 5.96 14.93
N HIS A 169 -7.16 6.17 15.41
CA HIS A 169 -6.27 5.09 15.84
C HIS A 169 -5.66 5.34 17.22
N VAL A 170 -4.49 6.00 17.27
CA VAL A 170 -3.75 6.29 18.52
C VAL A 170 -3.41 7.78 18.64
N GLN A 171 -4.28 8.64 18.13
CA GLN A 171 -4.13 10.08 18.30
C GLN A 171 -4.17 10.47 19.79
N PRO A 172 -3.47 11.55 20.20
CA PRO A 172 -2.64 12.46 19.38
C PRO A 172 -1.20 11.98 19.18
N PHE A 173 -0.86 10.74 19.54
CA PHE A 173 0.52 10.25 19.48
C PHE A 173 0.97 9.93 18.05
N LEU A 174 0.03 9.57 17.18
CA LEU A 174 0.30 9.26 15.78
C LEU A 174 -0.82 9.77 14.88
N GLU A 175 -0.45 10.54 13.85
CA GLU A 175 -1.36 10.90 12.78
C GLU A 175 -1.58 9.69 11.87
N SER A 176 -2.85 9.38 11.59
CA SER A 176 -3.24 8.28 10.71
C SER A 176 -4.21 8.78 9.65
N LEU A 177 -4.01 8.32 8.42
CA LEU A 177 -4.82 8.68 7.26
C LEU A 177 -5.35 7.43 6.59
N ALA A 178 -6.59 7.53 6.12
CA ALA A 178 -7.13 6.67 5.08
C ALA A 178 -6.95 7.33 3.71
N TRP A 179 -6.87 6.50 2.68
CA TRP A 179 -6.63 6.92 1.30
C TRP A 179 -7.75 6.48 0.38
N ARG A 180 -8.24 7.38 -0.46
CA ARG A 180 -9.09 7.06 -1.60
C ARG A 180 -8.34 7.34 -2.89
N LEU A 181 -8.24 6.32 -3.73
CA LEU A 181 -7.63 6.38 -5.05
C LEU A 181 -8.72 6.18 -6.10
N ASP A 182 -9.00 7.23 -6.87
CA ASP A 182 -9.87 7.19 -8.03
C ASP A 182 -9.02 7.11 -9.31
N THR A 183 -9.17 6.03 -10.06
CA THR A 183 -8.52 5.79 -11.36
C THR A 183 -9.58 5.72 -12.46
N PRO A 184 -9.20 5.74 -13.75
CA PRO A 184 -10.14 5.51 -14.84
C PRO A 184 -10.87 4.16 -14.75
N GLN A 185 -10.29 3.14 -14.10
CA GLN A 185 -10.88 1.81 -14.03
C GLN A 185 -11.62 1.52 -12.72
N CYS A 186 -11.25 2.12 -11.59
CA CYS A 186 -11.88 1.83 -10.29
C CYS A 186 -11.72 2.97 -9.28
N SER A 187 -12.49 2.89 -8.18
CA SER A 187 -12.31 3.70 -6.96
C SER A 187 -12.11 2.79 -5.76
N VAL A 188 -11.00 2.93 -5.04
CA VAL A 188 -10.68 2.06 -3.89
C VAL A 188 -10.29 2.90 -2.69
N VAL A 189 -10.81 2.55 -1.51
CA VAL A 189 -10.44 3.17 -0.23
C VAL A 189 -9.65 2.21 0.64
N PHE A 190 -8.54 2.68 1.20
CA PHE A 190 -7.68 1.96 2.15
C PHE A 190 -7.78 2.65 3.50
N THR A 191 -8.22 1.95 4.54
CA THR A 191 -8.48 2.57 5.84
C THR A 191 -7.22 2.92 6.62
N GLY A 192 -6.14 2.17 6.39
CA GLY A 192 -5.07 2.06 7.40
C GLY A 192 -5.61 1.48 8.70
N ASP A 193 -4.95 1.76 9.80
CA ASP A 193 -5.42 1.37 11.13
C ASP A 193 -6.41 2.41 11.64
N THR A 194 -7.61 1.98 11.97
CA THR A 194 -8.70 2.83 12.47
C THR A 194 -9.73 2.03 13.24
N GLN A 195 -10.43 2.64 14.19
CA GLN A 195 -11.78 2.22 14.58
C GLN A 195 -12.81 2.66 13.53
N PRO A 196 -14.02 2.06 13.53
CA PRO A 196 -15.11 2.53 12.70
C PRO A 196 -15.42 4.01 12.98
N CYS A 197 -15.46 4.84 11.94
CA CYS A 197 -15.84 6.25 12.08
C CYS A 197 -16.40 6.84 10.78
N ASP A 198 -17.29 7.84 10.93
CA ASP A 198 -18.02 8.50 9.84
C ASP A 198 -17.12 9.06 8.75
N ARG A 199 -15.91 9.50 9.10
CA ARG A 199 -14.96 10.08 8.13
C ARG A 199 -14.48 9.06 7.11
N ILE A 200 -14.34 7.79 7.51
CA ILE A 200 -13.98 6.71 6.59
C ILE A 200 -15.18 6.34 5.74
N VAL A 201 -16.37 6.29 6.33
CA VAL A 201 -17.63 6.05 5.59
C VAL A 201 -17.84 7.11 4.52
N ASP A 202 -17.69 8.39 4.87
CA ASP A 202 -17.83 9.51 3.95
C ASP A 202 -16.78 9.47 2.83
N LEU A 203 -15.52 9.14 3.16
CA LEU A 203 -14.46 8.97 2.17
C LEU A 203 -14.78 7.82 1.21
N ALA A 204 -15.28 6.70 1.74
CA ALA A 204 -15.59 5.47 1.00
C ALA A 204 -16.91 5.54 0.22
N ARG A 205 -17.73 6.56 0.43
CA ARG A 205 -19.06 6.64 -0.19
C ARG A 205 -18.98 6.51 -1.71
N GLY A 206 -19.66 5.50 -2.24
CA GLY A 206 -19.71 5.18 -3.67
C GLY A 206 -18.39 4.69 -4.28
N ALA A 207 -17.41 4.29 -3.47
CA ALA A 207 -16.23 3.58 -3.97
C ALA A 207 -16.59 2.17 -4.44
N ASP A 208 -15.78 1.61 -5.34
CA ASP A 208 -15.97 0.24 -5.81
C ASP A 208 -15.60 -0.76 -4.69
N ALA A 209 -14.51 -0.50 -3.97
CA ALA A 209 -14.05 -1.36 -2.88
C ALA A 209 -13.55 -0.60 -1.65
N LEU A 210 -13.74 -1.20 -0.47
CA LEU A 210 -13.12 -0.82 0.79
C LEU A 210 -12.10 -1.88 1.21
N VAL A 211 -10.85 -1.47 1.44
CA VAL A 211 -9.77 -2.29 1.98
C VAL A 211 -9.58 -1.89 3.44
N SER A 212 -10.16 -2.68 4.34
CA SER A 212 -10.32 -2.34 5.76
C SER A 212 -9.44 -3.19 6.65
N LEU A 213 -8.82 -2.56 7.65
CA LEU A 213 -8.36 -3.24 8.86
C LEU A 213 -9.50 -4.13 9.39
N CYS A 214 -9.16 -5.39 9.70
CA CYS A 214 -10.01 -6.31 10.44
C CYS A 214 -9.15 -7.08 11.44
N GLY A 215 -8.83 -6.44 12.56
CA GLY A 215 -7.88 -6.94 13.54
C GLY A 215 -8.35 -8.25 14.19
N ASN A 216 -9.65 -8.45 14.39
CA ASN A 216 -10.21 -9.70 14.92
C ASN A 216 -11.75 -9.72 14.80
N PHE A 217 -12.40 -10.72 15.37
CA PHE A 217 -13.82 -10.65 15.71
C PHE A 217 -14.10 -9.42 16.58
N GLN A 218 -15.24 -8.75 16.37
CA GLN A 218 -15.62 -7.57 17.15
C GLN A 218 -15.68 -7.88 18.66
N SER A 219 -16.23 -9.05 19.02
CA SER A 219 -16.27 -9.52 20.42
C SER A 219 -14.87 -9.65 21.02
N THR A 220 -13.91 -10.21 20.28
CA THR A 220 -12.52 -10.33 20.75
C THR A 220 -11.88 -8.97 20.99
N LEU A 221 -12.11 -7.97 20.12
CA LEU A 221 -11.58 -6.62 20.32
C LEU A 221 -12.18 -5.96 21.56
N ARG A 222 -13.49 -6.11 21.76
CA ARG A 222 -14.21 -5.61 22.94
C ARG A 222 -13.68 -6.25 24.23
N ASP A 223 -13.56 -7.57 24.25
CA ASP A 223 -13.08 -8.32 25.43
C ASP A 223 -11.64 -7.95 25.80
N ARG A 224 -10.82 -7.57 24.81
CA ARG A 224 -9.46 -7.07 25.00
C ARG A 224 -9.40 -5.57 25.34
N GLY A 225 -10.51 -4.84 25.21
CA GLY A 225 -10.56 -3.38 25.43
C GLY A 225 -9.77 -2.58 24.40
N ILE A 226 -9.67 -3.07 23.16
CA ILE A 226 -8.91 -2.45 22.06
C ILE A 226 -9.79 -2.12 20.84
N GLU A 227 -11.12 -2.17 20.98
CA GLU A 227 -12.03 -1.72 19.93
C GLU A 227 -11.95 -0.21 19.70
N GLU A 228 -11.49 0.55 20.69
CA GLU A 228 -11.05 1.94 20.50
C GLU A 228 -9.71 1.93 19.75
N GLY A 229 -9.70 2.56 18.58
CA GLY A 229 -8.57 2.61 17.66
C GLY A 229 -8.40 1.43 16.71
N GLN A 230 -9.24 0.38 16.76
CA GLN A 230 -9.18 -0.75 15.82
C GLN A 230 -10.56 -1.19 15.30
N THR A 231 -10.56 -1.80 14.11
CA THR A 231 -11.78 -2.32 13.47
C THR A 231 -11.81 -3.85 13.54
N GLY A 232 -12.96 -4.38 13.97
CA GLY A 232 -13.27 -5.80 13.94
C GLY A 232 -14.19 -6.18 12.79
N THR A 233 -14.61 -7.45 12.75
CA THR A 233 -15.54 -8.02 11.77
C THR A 233 -16.78 -7.14 11.55
N LEU A 234 -17.56 -6.88 12.60
CA LEU A 234 -18.80 -6.09 12.50
C LEU A 234 -18.53 -4.64 12.10
N GLY A 235 -17.54 -3.98 12.71
CA GLY A 235 -17.22 -2.60 12.37
C GLY A 235 -16.80 -2.40 10.90
N ALA A 236 -16.05 -3.35 10.33
CA ALA A 236 -15.71 -3.33 8.91
C ALA A 236 -16.95 -3.51 8.02
N ALA A 237 -17.86 -4.40 8.42
CA ALA A 237 -19.11 -4.66 7.71
C ALA A 237 -20.04 -3.44 7.72
N GLU A 238 -20.19 -2.78 8.87
CA GLU A 238 -21.01 -1.58 9.05
C GLU A 238 -20.50 -0.42 8.19
N MET A 239 -19.19 -0.16 8.23
CA MET A 239 -18.58 0.88 7.39
C MET A 239 -18.79 0.60 5.90
N ALA A 240 -18.62 -0.64 5.47
CA ALA A 240 -18.80 -1.03 4.08
C ALA A 240 -20.27 -0.88 3.62
N ALA A 241 -21.21 -1.33 4.45
CA ALA A 241 -22.64 -1.23 4.19
C ALA A 241 -23.09 0.23 4.11
N GLU A 242 -22.67 1.06 5.06
CA GLU A 242 -23.04 2.48 5.11
C GLU A 242 -22.41 3.29 3.96
N ALA A 243 -21.16 2.98 3.59
CA ALA A 243 -20.51 3.60 2.44
C ALA A 243 -21.13 3.17 1.10
N GLY A 244 -21.87 2.05 1.08
CA GLY A 244 -22.45 1.47 -0.12
C GLY A 244 -21.39 0.98 -1.12
N VAL A 245 -20.27 0.45 -0.62
CA VAL A 245 -19.25 -0.17 -1.49
C VAL A 245 -19.73 -1.53 -1.99
N LYS A 246 -19.16 -2.00 -3.09
CA LYS A 246 -19.55 -3.29 -3.70
C LYS A 246 -18.77 -4.46 -3.11
N GLN A 247 -17.53 -4.18 -2.71
CA GLN A 247 -16.55 -5.18 -2.30
C GLN A 247 -15.83 -4.73 -1.04
N LEU A 248 -15.71 -5.61 -0.05
CA LEU A 248 -14.98 -5.40 1.20
C LEU A 248 -13.81 -6.38 1.27
N PHE A 249 -12.58 -5.86 1.25
CA PHE A 249 -11.37 -6.62 1.51
C PHE A 249 -10.95 -6.45 2.95
N LEU A 250 -10.87 -7.56 3.68
CA LEU A 250 -10.34 -7.57 5.05
C LEU A 250 -8.82 -7.77 4.99
N VAL A 251 -8.09 -6.84 5.59
CA VAL A 251 -6.63 -6.85 5.68
C VAL A 251 -6.19 -6.58 7.13
N HIS A 252 -4.88 -6.64 7.38
CA HIS A 252 -4.29 -6.43 8.71
C HIS A 252 -4.98 -7.34 9.76
N ILE A 253 -4.97 -8.63 9.42
CA ILE A 253 -5.79 -9.64 10.08
C ILE A 253 -5.04 -10.20 11.28
N GLY A 254 -5.66 -10.13 12.46
CA GLY A 254 -5.09 -10.70 13.67
C GLY A 254 -5.12 -12.23 13.70
N SER A 255 -4.36 -12.79 14.64
CA SER A 255 -4.07 -14.23 14.72
C SER A 255 -5.31 -15.12 14.70
N ASP A 256 -6.35 -14.74 15.44
CA ASP A 256 -7.50 -15.62 15.66
C ASP A 256 -8.38 -15.69 14.42
N LEU A 257 -8.48 -14.61 13.63
CA LEU A 257 -9.22 -14.61 12.38
C LEU A 257 -8.40 -15.19 11.21
N SER A 258 -7.08 -15.29 11.39
CA SER A 258 -6.16 -15.83 10.38
C SER A 258 -6.13 -17.36 10.29
N VAL A 259 -6.71 -18.07 11.26
CA VAL A 259 -6.79 -19.55 11.25
C VAL A 259 -8.00 -20.02 10.43
N ALA A 260 -7.83 -21.13 9.71
CA ALA A 260 -8.81 -21.63 8.74
C ALA A 260 -10.18 -21.91 9.39
N GLU A 261 -10.18 -22.44 10.62
CA GLU A 261 -11.38 -22.83 11.35
C GLU A 261 -12.27 -21.63 11.69
N ASN A 262 -11.67 -20.45 11.92
CA ASN A 262 -12.38 -19.25 12.32
C ASN A 262 -12.78 -18.37 11.13
N ARG A 263 -12.19 -18.61 9.95
CA ARG A 263 -12.40 -17.82 8.74
C ARG A 263 -13.87 -17.83 8.30
N GLU A 264 -14.52 -19.00 8.31
CA GLU A 264 -15.93 -19.14 7.94
C GLU A 264 -16.84 -18.39 8.92
N SER A 265 -16.55 -18.47 10.22
CA SER A 265 -17.33 -17.76 11.24
C SER A 265 -17.20 -16.23 11.12
N GLY A 266 -15.99 -15.73 10.85
CA GLY A 266 -15.79 -14.30 10.64
C GLY A 266 -16.49 -13.78 9.38
N LEU A 267 -16.44 -14.54 8.29
CA LEU A 267 -17.19 -14.22 7.06
C LEU A 267 -18.71 -14.25 7.30
N ALA A 268 -19.20 -15.22 8.07
CA ALA A 268 -20.63 -15.33 8.39
C ALA A 268 -21.12 -14.15 9.26
N GLU A 269 -20.31 -13.67 10.20
CA GLU A 269 -20.63 -12.49 11.02
C GLU A 269 -20.76 -11.22 10.15
N ILE A 270 -19.82 -11.02 9.22
CA ILE A 270 -19.82 -9.88 8.30
C ILE A 270 -21.02 -9.94 7.34
N ALA A 271 -21.31 -11.12 6.78
CA ALA A 271 -22.44 -11.33 5.89
C ALA A 271 -23.81 -11.09 6.55
N GLY A 272 -23.87 -11.04 7.90
CA GLY A 272 -25.06 -10.63 8.62
C GLY A 272 -25.37 -9.13 8.58
N VAL A 273 -24.41 -8.31 8.11
CA VAL A 273 -24.50 -6.84 8.08
C VAL A 273 -24.27 -6.27 6.68
N PHE A 274 -23.36 -6.85 5.90
CA PHE A 274 -22.99 -6.37 4.57
C PHE A 274 -23.37 -7.36 3.47
N ASP A 275 -24.20 -6.93 2.54
CA ASP A 275 -24.72 -7.73 1.42
C ASP A 275 -23.78 -7.78 0.20
N GLY A 276 -22.70 -7.00 0.20
CA GLY A 276 -21.71 -6.98 -0.89
C GLY A 276 -20.73 -8.15 -0.83
N GLU A 277 -19.79 -8.20 -1.78
CA GLU A 277 -18.78 -9.25 -1.79
C GLU A 277 -17.74 -9.02 -0.68
N VAL A 278 -17.49 -10.04 0.15
CA VAL A 278 -16.48 -9.99 1.22
C VAL A 278 -15.33 -10.92 0.91
N VAL A 279 -14.12 -10.39 0.99
CA VAL A 279 -12.89 -11.16 0.80
C VAL A 279 -12.01 -11.03 2.03
N LEU A 280 -11.87 -12.12 2.77
CA LEU A 280 -10.80 -12.24 3.76
C LEU A 280 -9.48 -12.49 3.02
N THR A 281 -8.54 -11.57 3.05
CA THR A 281 -7.40 -11.65 2.11
C THR A 281 -6.33 -12.65 2.57
N ASP A 282 -5.63 -13.23 1.60
CA ASP A 282 -4.43 -14.03 1.80
C ASP A 282 -3.23 -13.28 1.22
N GLU A 283 -2.06 -13.43 1.83
CA GLU A 283 -0.84 -12.80 1.34
C GLU A 283 -0.37 -13.42 0.02
N MET A 284 0.40 -12.63 -0.74
CA MET A 284 0.88 -12.96 -2.08
C MET A 284 -0.24 -13.39 -3.05
N THR A 285 -1.45 -12.88 -2.83
CA THR A 285 -2.63 -13.18 -3.64
C THR A 285 -3.12 -11.92 -4.33
N SER A 286 -3.71 -12.10 -5.52
CA SER A 286 -4.25 -11.00 -6.33
C SER A 286 -5.76 -11.18 -6.47
N TYR A 287 -6.51 -10.10 -6.25
CA TYR A 287 -7.96 -10.08 -6.31
C TYR A 287 -8.43 -9.03 -7.32
N GLU A 288 -9.37 -9.40 -8.18
CA GLU A 288 -9.97 -8.43 -9.11
C GLU A 288 -10.91 -7.49 -8.35
N ILE A 289 -10.85 -6.20 -8.67
CA ILE A 289 -11.75 -5.20 -8.11
C ILE A 289 -13.05 -5.20 -8.91
N MET A 290 -14.19 -5.44 -8.24
CA MET A 290 -15.50 -5.34 -8.87
C MET A 290 -15.84 -3.89 -9.18
N THR A 291 -16.06 -3.55 -10.44
CA THR A 291 -16.40 -2.19 -10.86
C THR A 291 -17.41 -2.18 -12.00
N ASP A 292 -18.27 -1.16 -12.01
CA ASP A 292 -19.21 -0.91 -13.12
C ASP A 292 -18.62 0.06 -14.16
N ARG A 293 -17.41 0.56 -13.90
CA ARG A 293 -16.74 1.49 -14.82
C ARG A 293 -16.39 0.75 -16.10
N PRO A 294 -16.70 1.31 -17.28
CA PRO A 294 -16.36 0.67 -18.54
C PRO A 294 -14.85 0.55 -18.66
N VAL A 295 -14.38 -0.64 -19.04
CA VAL A 295 -12.97 -0.92 -19.33
C VAL A 295 -12.54 -0.07 -20.53
N ARG A 296 -12.01 1.13 -20.28
CA ARG A 296 -11.46 2.01 -21.33
C ARG A 296 -10.02 1.61 -21.60
N SER A 297 -9.68 1.36 -22.86
CA SER A 297 -8.28 1.11 -23.24
C SER A 297 -7.45 2.35 -22.92
N ALA A 298 -6.49 2.23 -22.01
CA ALA A 298 -5.43 3.22 -21.88
C ALA A 298 -4.73 3.36 -23.23
N GLY A 299 -4.52 4.60 -23.68
CA GLY A 299 -3.70 4.86 -24.87
C GLY A 299 -2.34 4.19 -24.69
N THR A 300 -1.90 3.45 -25.71
CA THR A 300 -0.65 2.70 -25.69
C THR A 300 0.52 3.61 -25.33
N ARG A 301 1.08 3.47 -24.13
CA ARG A 301 2.50 3.76 -23.93
C ARG A 301 3.25 2.53 -24.42
N ASP A 302 4.26 2.76 -25.25
CA ASP A 302 5.21 1.70 -25.58
C ASP A 302 5.76 1.13 -24.27
N PRO A 303 5.80 -0.21 -24.11
CA PRO A 303 6.43 -0.79 -22.94
C PRO A 303 7.86 -0.27 -22.87
N ILE A 304 8.19 0.44 -21.79
CA ILE A 304 9.59 0.68 -21.46
C ILE A 304 10.17 -0.71 -21.21
N ALA A 305 10.85 -1.26 -22.21
CA ALA A 305 11.55 -2.51 -22.10
C ALA A 305 12.60 -2.32 -20.99
N HIS A 306 12.31 -2.82 -19.80
CA HIS A 306 13.35 -3.02 -18.80
C HIS A 306 14.37 -3.97 -19.45
N PRO A 307 15.64 -3.56 -19.61
CA PRO A 307 16.65 -4.47 -20.13
C PRO A 307 16.64 -5.71 -19.25
N HIS A 308 16.48 -6.88 -19.87
CA HIS A 308 16.48 -8.17 -19.19
C HIS A 308 17.70 -8.24 -18.26
N ILE A 309 17.49 -8.04 -16.97
CA ILE A 309 18.52 -8.28 -15.97
C ILE A 309 18.68 -9.80 -15.95
N HIS A 310 19.85 -10.27 -16.39
CA HIS A 310 20.21 -11.68 -16.34
C HIS A 310 19.91 -12.23 -14.94
N ARG A 311 18.94 -13.15 -14.86
CA ARG A 311 18.77 -14.00 -13.70
C ARG A 311 20.02 -14.88 -13.62
N HIS A 312 20.91 -14.55 -12.70
CA HIS A 312 21.98 -15.43 -12.24
C HIS A 312 21.57 -16.07 -10.92
#